data_AF-A0A5Q0BH08-F1
#
_entry.id   AF-A0A5Q0BH08-F1
#
_cell.length_a   1.000
_cell.length_b   1.000
_cell.length_c   1.000
_cell.angle_alpha   90.00
_cell.angle_beta   90.00
_cell.angle_gamma   90.00
#
_symmetry.space_group_name_H-M   'P 1'
#
loop_
_entity.id
_entity.type
_entity.pdbx_description
1 polymer ?
#
loop_
_entity_poly.entity_id
_entity_poly.type
_entity_poly.pdbx_seq_one_letter_code
_entity_poly.pdbx_strand_id
1 'polypeptide(L)'
;MSHHLNLLHAIFEDPLRGNIHWRDVESLLHHLGAAVQPSHGARFRVTLNSVEGILHHPHQGNVCSKQEIKHLREYLAEAGVTPSRYETQRNQ
;
A
#
# COMPACT_ATOMS: atom_id res chain seq x y z
N MET A 1 13.80 -8.07 9.90
CA MET A 1 12.53 -7.39 9.62
C MET A 1 12.02 -7.87 8.27
N SER A 2 10.77 -8.33 8.14
CA SER A 2 10.26 -8.85 6.85
C SER A 2 10.15 -7.73 5.81
N HIS A 3 10.37 -8.04 4.53
CA HIS A 3 10.28 -7.07 3.42
C HIS A 3 9.00 -6.22 3.47
N HIS A 4 7.85 -6.84 3.73
CA HIS A 4 6.56 -6.14 3.84
C HIS A 4 6.49 -5.14 4.99
N LEU A 5 7.16 -5.43 6.12
CA LEU A 5 7.19 -4.53 7.28
C LEU A 5 8.07 -3.31 6.98
N ASN A 6 9.24 -3.51 6.34
CA ASN A 6 10.08 -2.40 5.90
C ASN A 6 9.37 -1.49 4.90
N LEU A 7 8.61 -2.08 3.98
CA LEU A 7 7.81 -1.31 3.03
C LEU A 7 6.70 -0.53 3.73
N LEU A 8 5.99 -1.16 4.67
CA LEU A 8 4.96 -0.48 5.45
C LEU A 8 5.54 0.70 6.23
N HIS A 9 6.73 0.55 6.82
CA HIS A 9 7.43 1.66 7.48
C HIS A 9 7.77 2.78 6.47
N ALA A 10 8.32 2.42 5.31
CA ALA A 10 8.66 3.39 4.25
C ALA A 10 7.43 4.17 3.75
N ILE A 11 6.25 3.53 3.65
CA ILE A 11 5.00 4.18 3.25
C ILE A 11 4.57 5.21 4.30
N PHE A 12 4.79 4.96 5.59
CA PHE A 12 4.36 5.81 6.70
C PHE A 12 5.41 6.82 7.19
N GLU A 13 6.63 6.78 6.64
CA GLU A 13 7.73 7.69 7.01
C GLU A 13 7.53 9.12 6.49
N ASP A 14 7.95 10.11 7.28
CA ASP A 14 7.98 11.51 6.88
C ASP A 14 9.43 12.05 6.91
N PRO A 15 9.98 12.56 5.79
CA PRO A 15 9.33 12.78 4.49
C PRO A 15 9.06 11.48 3.70
N LEU A 16 8.02 11.52 2.85
CA LEU A 16 7.68 10.43 1.93
C LEU A 16 8.88 9.99 1.06
N ARG A 17 9.22 8.69 1.12
CA ARG A 17 10.25 8.09 0.25
C ARG A 17 9.82 8.07 -1.21
N GLY A 18 10.76 8.31 -2.13
CA GLY A 18 10.50 8.38 -3.58
C GLY A 18 10.89 7.14 -4.39
N ASN A 19 11.18 6.01 -3.76
CA ASN A 19 11.68 4.79 -4.43
C ASN A 19 10.85 3.55 -4.05
N ILE A 20 9.53 3.68 -4.06
CA ILE A 20 8.61 2.57 -3.81
C ILE A 20 8.08 2.09 -5.16
N HIS A 21 8.29 0.81 -5.48
CA HIS A 21 7.80 0.25 -6.73
C HIS A 21 6.38 -0.29 -6.59
N TRP A 22 5.55 -0.14 -7.64
CA TRP A 22 4.18 -0.66 -7.65
C TRP A 22 4.12 -2.17 -7.36
N ARG A 23 5.07 -2.94 -7.88
CA ARG A 23 5.18 -4.38 -7.61
C ARG A 23 5.31 -4.69 -6.12
N ASP A 24 6.04 -3.87 -5.37
CA ASP A 24 6.19 -4.03 -3.93
C ASP A 24 4.88 -3.69 -3.20
N VAL A 25 4.17 -2.66 -3.67
CA VAL A 25 2.84 -2.27 -3.17
C VAL A 25 1.82 -3.38 -3.40
N GLU A 26 1.72 -3.91 -4.61
CA GLU A 26 0.82 -5.01 -4.96
C GLU A 26 1.13 -6.27 -4.14
N SER A 27 2.41 -6.60 -4.00
CA SER A 27 2.88 -7.71 -3.15
C SER A 27 2.48 -7.51 -1.67
N LEU A 28 2.62 -6.29 -1.13
CA LEU A 28 2.15 -5.96 0.22
C LEU A 28 0.63 -6.08 0.36
N LEU A 29 -0.15 -5.56 -0.61
CA LEU A 29 -1.61 -5.64 -0.59
C LEU A 29 -2.07 -7.10 -0.57
N HIS A 30 -1.50 -7.96 -1.41
CA HIS A 30 -1.81 -9.39 -1.40
C HIS A 30 -1.39 -10.07 -0.10
N HIS A 31 -0.23 -9.73 0.45
CA HIS A 31 0.23 -10.23 1.75
C HIS A 31 -0.74 -9.84 2.89
N LEU A 32 -1.34 -8.65 2.82
CA LEU A 32 -2.35 -8.17 3.76
C LEU A 32 -3.75 -8.79 3.53
N GLY A 33 -3.93 -9.63 2.50
CA GLY A 33 -5.20 -10.26 2.16
C GLY A 33 -6.15 -9.36 1.37
N ALA A 34 -5.65 -8.30 0.74
CA ALA A 34 -6.47 -7.42 -0.09
C ALA A 34 -6.92 -8.12 -1.38
N ALA A 35 -8.16 -7.89 -1.79
CA ALA A 35 -8.63 -8.18 -3.14
C ALA A 35 -8.28 -7.00 -4.05
N VAL A 36 -7.42 -7.24 -5.05
CA VAL A 36 -6.98 -6.23 -6.04
C VAL A 36 -7.58 -6.59 -7.39
N GLN A 37 -8.40 -5.70 -7.95
CA GLN A 37 -9.09 -5.89 -9.23
C GLN A 37 -8.75 -4.75 -10.20
N PRO A 38 -8.33 -5.03 -11.44
CA PRO A 38 -8.12 -3.99 -12.43
C PRO A 38 -9.44 -3.28 -12.74
N SER A 39 -9.38 -1.96 -12.89
CA SER A 39 -10.47 -1.09 -13.28
C SER A 39 -10.12 -0.37 -14.59
N HIS A 40 -10.96 0.56 -15.03
CA HIS A 40 -10.74 1.27 -16.28
C HIS A 40 -9.48 2.15 -16.22
N GLY A 41 -8.62 2.01 -17.23
CA GLY A 41 -7.32 2.69 -17.30
C GLY A 41 -6.29 2.10 -16.33
N ALA A 42 -5.35 2.93 -15.87
CA ALA A 42 -4.26 2.54 -14.98
C ALA A 42 -4.70 2.54 -13.50
N ARG A 43 -5.87 1.96 -13.20
CA ARG A 43 -6.50 2.00 -11.87
C ARG A 43 -6.85 0.61 -11.37
N PHE A 44 -6.78 0.42 -10.07
CA PHE A 44 -7.14 -0.81 -9.38
C PHE A 44 -8.15 -0.51 -8.29
N ARG A 45 -9.24 -1.27 -8.26
CA ARG A 45 -10.13 -1.33 -7.10
C ARG A 45 -9.51 -2.28 -6.10
N VAL A 46 -9.33 -1.82 -4.87
CA VAL A 46 -8.72 -2.58 -3.79
C VAL A 46 -9.67 -2.64 -2.62
N THR A 47 -9.94 -3.85 -2.13
CA THR A 47 -10.74 -4.07 -0.93
C THR A 47 -9.88 -4.76 0.13
N LEU A 48 -9.72 -4.12 1.28
CA LEU A 48 -8.92 -4.61 2.41
C LEU A 48 -9.66 -4.29 3.70
N ASN A 49 -9.86 -5.28 4.58
CA ASN A 49 -10.58 -5.11 5.85
C ASN A 49 -11.94 -4.40 5.68
N SER A 50 -12.69 -4.78 4.64
CA SER A 50 -13.98 -4.17 4.25
C SER A 50 -13.91 -2.70 3.81
N VAL A 51 -12.72 -2.13 3.65
CA VAL A 51 -12.48 -0.79 3.09
C VAL A 51 -12.18 -0.92 1.60
N GLU A 52 -13.04 -0.32 0.77
CA GLU A 52 -12.84 -0.22 -0.68
C GLU A 52 -12.15 1.11 -1.02
N GLY A 53 -11.12 1.06 -1.86
CA GLY A 53 -10.41 2.21 -2.38
C GLY A 53 -9.98 2.02 -3.83
N ILE A 54 -9.61 3.12 -4.49
CA ILE A 54 -9.02 3.09 -5.83
C ILE A 54 -7.55 3.51 -5.73
N LEU A 55 -6.65 2.65 -6.19
CA LEU A 55 -5.23 2.95 -6.33
C LEU A 55 -4.87 3.08 -7.80
N HIS A 56 -3.84 3.88 -8.09
CA HIS A 56 -3.36 4.10 -9.45
C HIS A 56 -2.05 3.36 -9.65
N HIS A 57 -1.92 2.71 -10.82
CA HIS A 57 -0.62 2.31 -11.31
C HIS A 57 0.16 3.58 -11.68
N PRO A 58 1.47 3.64 -11.39
CA PRO A 58 2.33 4.72 -11.85
C PRO A 58 2.19 4.95 -13.36
N HIS A 59 1.93 6.20 -13.75
CA HIS A 59 1.74 6.55 -15.17
C HIS A 59 3.02 6.47 -16.00
N GLN A 60 4.20 6.57 -15.37
CA GLN A 60 5.51 6.46 -16.01
C GLN A 60 6.39 5.49 -15.24
N GLY A 61 6.69 4.34 -15.85
CA GLY A 61 7.49 3.29 -15.23
C GLY A 61 6.77 2.56 -14.09
N ASN A 62 7.55 1.99 -13.18
CA ASN A 62 7.04 1.16 -12.08
C ASN A 62 7.22 1.79 -10.70
N VAL A 63 7.64 3.06 -10.61
CA VAL A 63 7.92 3.75 -9.35
C VAL A 63 6.76 4.67 -8.99
N CYS A 64 6.19 4.50 -7.79
CA CYS A 64 5.13 5.35 -7.29
C CYS A 64 5.63 6.77 -7.01
N SER A 65 4.89 7.76 -7.51
CA SER A 65 5.03 9.15 -7.15
C SER A 65 4.70 9.39 -5.68
N LYS A 66 5.17 10.51 -5.12
CA LYS A 66 4.83 10.90 -3.74
C LYS A 66 3.32 11.03 -3.52
N GLN A 67 2.57 11.43 -4.54
CA GLN A 67 1.12 11.54 -4.47
C GLN A 67 0.46 10.17 -4.36
N GLU A 68 0.90 9.19 -5.17
CA GLU A 68 0.41 7.82 -5.09
C GLU A 68 0.76 7.16 -3.75
N ILE A 69 1.96 7.41 -3.22
CA ILE A 69 2.37 6.90 -1.90
C ILE A 69 1.54 7.55 -0.80
N LYS A 70 1.23 8.85 -0.90
CA LYS A 70 0.34 9.53 0.05
C LYS A 70 -1.06 8.90 0.04
N HIS A 71 -1.66 8.71 -1.13
CA HIS A 71 -2.97 8.07 -1.24
C HIS A 71 -2.94 6.63 -0.72
N LEU A 72 -1.88 5.87 -1.00
CA LEU A 72 -1.69 4.52 -0.46
C LEU A 72 -1.61 4.52 1.08
N ARG A 73 -0.88 5.47 1.67
CA ARG A 73 -0.80 5.63 3.13
C ARG A 73 -2.17 5.89 3.74
N GLU A 74 -2.93 6.83 3.16
CA GLU A 74 -4.28 7.18 3.62
C GLU A 74 -5.21 5.96 3.54
N TYR A 75 -5.22 5.27 2.41
CA TYR A 75 -5.98 4.03 2.22
C TYR A 75 -5.63 2.94 3.24
N LEU A 76 -4.33 2.66 3.45
CA LEU A 76 -3.90 1.65 4.42
C LEU A 76 -4.30 2.03 5.85
N ALA A 77 -4.19 3.31 6.20
CA ALA A 77 -4.61 3.81 7.51
C ALA A 77 -6.12 3.65 7.73
N GLU A 78 -6.94 3.96 6.71
CA GLU A 78 -8.40 3.75 6.72
C GLU A 78 -8.76 2.26 6.86
N ALA A 79 -8.05 1.38 6.14
CA ALA A 79 -8.16 -0.07 6.28
C ALA A 79 -7.61 -0.61 7.62
N GLY A 80 -7.16 0.27 8.52
CA GLY A 80 -6.66 -0.08 9.83
C GLY A 80 -5.26 -0.70 9.84
N VAL A 81 -4.53 -0.65 8.72
CA VAL A 81 -3.17 -1.14 8.57
C VAL A 81 -2.18 0.01 8.75
N THR A 82 -1.56 0.03 9.93
CA THR A 82 -0.43 0.91 10.25
C THR A 82 0.73 0.06 10.76
N PRO A 83 1.99 0.56 10.73
CA PRO A 83 3.15 -0.17 11.26
C PRO A 83 2.89 -0.75 12.66
N SER A 84 2.42 0.08 13.60
CA SER A 84 2.15 -0.32 14.98
C SER A 84 1.07 -1.39 15.13
N ARG A 85 -0.04 -1.27 14.39
CA ARG A 85 -1.13 -2.26 14.43
C ARG A 85 -0.72 -3.58 13.80
N TYR A 86 0.03 -3.52 12.70
CA TYR A 86 0.49 -4.68 11.98
C TYR A 86 1.51 -5.49 12.81
N GLU A 87 2.45 -4.83 13.49
CA GLU A 87 3.37 -5.50 14.41
C GLU A 87 2.64 -6.15 15.60
N THR A 88 1.60 -5.48 16.12
CA THR A 88 0.78 -6.02 17.22
C THR A 88 0.05 -7.31 16.81
N GLN A 89 -0.48 -7.37 15.59
CA GLN A 89 -1.19 -8.56 15.07
C GLN A 89 -0.26 -9.74 14.76
N ARG A 90 1.01 -9.48 14.42
CA ARG A 90 1.98 -10.55 14.14
C ARG A 90 2.56 -11.22 15.39
N ASN A 91 2.49 -10.54 16.53
CA ASN A 91 3.05 -11.01 17.80
C ASN A 91 2.00 -11.67 18.71
N GLN A 92 0.78 -11.90 18.20
CA GLN A 92 -0.30 -12.65 18.84
C GLN A 92 -0.50 -13.98 18.11
#